data_AF-A0A2Z6P1P1-F1
#
_entry.id   AF-A0A2Z6P1P1-F1
#
_cell.length_a   1.000
_cell.length_b   1.000
_cell.length_c   1.000
_cell.angle_alpha   90.00
_cell.angle_beta   90.00
_cell.angle_gamma   90.00
#
_symmetry.space_group_name_H-M   'P 1'
#
loop_
_entity.id
_entity.type
_entity.pdbx_description
1 polymer ?
#
loop_
_entity_poly.entity_id
_entity_poly.type
_entity_poly.pdbx_seq_one_letter_code
_entity_poly.pdbx_strand_id
1 'polypeptide(L)'
;MIGEINMTPADVAENLMPKSIGEDFETCLKNFIQSLENAKKKAEKKVKKKVEDEETHLKVEENANEKLEDETLLKVGEKAKEKVEDEETPLKVEPDKVD
;
A
#
# COMPACT_ATOMS: atom_id res chain seq x y z
N MET A 1 -16.08 -21.65 -5.08
CA MET A 1 -15.87 -21.22 -6.48
C MET A 1 -14.50 -21.72 -6.93
N ILE A 2 -14.42 -22.50 -8.00
CA ILE A 2 -13.14 -22.85 -8.62
C ILE A 2 -12.80 -21.63 -9.48
N GLY A 3 -11.83 -20.81 -9.05
CA GLY A 3 -11.42 -19.62 -9.80
C GLY A 3 -10.74 -19.99 -11.11
N GLU A 4 -10.59 -19.03 -12.02
CA GLU A 4 -9.82 -19.20 -13.24
C GLU A 4 -8.35 -19.50 -12.90
N ILE A 5 -7.80 -20.56 -13.49
CA ILE A 5 -6.40 -20.97 -13.33
C ILE A 5 -5.70 -20.69 -14.66
N ASN A 6 -4.66 -19.86 -14.62
CA ASN A 6 -3.85 -19.58 -15.79
C ASN A 6 -2.95 -20.78 -16.09
N MET A 7 -3.23 -21.49 -17.20
CA MET A 7 -2.37 -22.48 -17.85
C MET A 7 -2.39 -22.24 -19.35
N THR A 8 -1.28 -22.53 -20.03
CA THR A 8 -1.23 -22.51 -21.49
C THR A 8 -1.73 -23.84 -22.07
N PRO A 9 -2.20 -23.87 -23.33
CA PRO A 9 -2.53 -25.12 -24.01
C PRO A 9 -1.36 -26.14 -24.02
N ALA A 10 -0.12 -25.66 -24.06
CA ALA A 10 1.07 -26.49 -23.98
C ALA A 10 1.23 -27.14 -22.59
N ASP A 11 1.00 -26.40 -21.51
CA ASP A 11 1.02 -26.94 -20.14
C ASP A 11 -0.05 -28.04 -19.98
N VAL A 12 -1.24 -27.83 -20.55
CA VAL A 12 -2.31 -28.84 -20.52
C VAL A 12 -1.88 -30.10 -21.27
N ALA A 13 -1.28 -29.95 -22.46
CA ALA A 13 -0.78 -31.07 -23.24
C ALA A 13 0.34 -31.82 -22.52
N GLU A 14 1.29 -31.12 -21.91
CA GLU A 14 2.41 -31.74 -21.18
C GLU A 14 1.95 -32.62 -20.01
N ASN A 15 0.87 -32.22 -19.32
CA ASN A 15 0.33 -33.01 -18.22
C ASN A 15 -0.49 -34.22 -18.69
N LEU A 16 -1.11 -34.15 -19.88
CA LEU A 16 -1.97 -35.21 -20.41
C LEU A 16 -1.22 -36.19 -21.34
N MET A 17 0.01 -35.87 -21.74
CA MET A 17 0.85 -36.75 -22.53
C MET A 17 1.76 -37.60 -21.62
N PRO A 18 1.97 -38.88 -21.95
CA PRO A 18 2.96 -39.71 -21.28
C PRO A 18 4.36 -39.08 -21.39
N LYS A 19 5.03 -38.94 -20.25
CA LYS A 19 6.42 -38.48 -20.15
C LYS A 19 7.41 -39.61 -20.41
N SER A 20 6.95 -40.86 -20.37
CA SER A 20 7.75 -42.05 -20.67
C SER A 20 6.90 -43.17 -21.29
N ILE A 21 7.56 -44.14 -21.93
CA ILE A 21 6.93 -45.23 -22.68
C ILE A 21 6.04 -46.13 -21.80
N GLY A 22 6.26 -46.17 -20.49
CA GLY A 22 5.50 -47.00 -19.54
C GLY A 22 4.43 -46.26 -18.74
N GLU A 23 4.23 -44.96 -18.97
CA GLU A 23 3.25 -44.17 -18.21
C GLU A 23 1.85 -44.34 -18.82
N ASP A 24 0.86 -44.64 -17.97
CA ASP A 24 -0.52 -44.81 -18.37
C ASP A 24 -1.31 -43.49 -18.33
N PHE A 25 -2.49 -43.49 -18.96
CA PHE A 25 -3.34 -42.31 -19.02
C PHE A 25 -3.82 -41.85 -17.63
N GLU A 26 -3.98 -42.79 -16.68
CA GLU A 26 -4.37 -42.46 -15.31
C GLU A 26 -3.29 -41.68 -14.59
N THR A 27 -2.02 -42.04 -14.77
CA THR A 27 -0.88 -41.31 -14.20
C THR A 27 -0.80 -39.91 -14.81
N CYS A 28 -0.99 -39.79 -16.13
CA CYS A 28 -1.07 -38.48 -16.80
C CYS A 28 -2.19 -37.60 -16.19
N LEU A 29 -3.40 -38.16 -16.02
CA LEU A 29 -4.52 -37.42 -15.43
C LEU A 29 -4.26 -37.02 -13.97
N LYS A 30 -3.65 -37.92 -13.17
CA LYS A 30 -3.25 -37.62 -11.78
C LYS A 30 -2.25 -36.47 -11.74
N ASN A 31 -1.25 -36.48 -12.63
CA ASN A 31 -0.27 -35.40 -12.75
C ASN A 31 -0.97 -34.07 -13.10
N PHE A 32 -1.92 -34.08 -14.04
CA PHE A 32 -2.69 -32.89 -14.40
C PHE A 32 -3.47 -32.32 -13.22
N ILE A 33 -4.21 -33.17 -12.50
CA ILE A 33 -4.98 -32.75 -11.31
C ILE A 33 -4.05 -32.14 -10.25
N GLN A 34 -2.91 -32.77 -9.98
CA GLN A 34 -1.93 -32.26 -9.03
C GLN A 34 -1.34 -30.91 -9.47
N SER A 35 -1.07 -30.73 -10.77
CA SER A 35 -0.63 -29.47 -11.33
C SER A 35 -1.67 -28.35 -11.13
N LEU A 36 -2.96 -28.63 -11.32
CA LEU A 36 -4.04 -27.68 -11.07
C LEU A 36 -4.16 -27.29 -9.59
N GLU A 37 -4.09 -28.27 -8.68
CA GLU A 37 -4.12 -28.00 -7.24
C GLU A 37 -2.94 -27.13 -6.79
N ASN A 38 -1.75 -27.41 -7.32
CA ASN A 38 -0.55 -26.65 -7.04
C ASN A 38 -0.65 -25.22 -7.58
N ALA A 39 -1.20 -25.04 -8.78
CA ALA A 39 -1.44 -23.72 -9.35
C ALA A 39 -2.41 -22.91 -8.48
N LYS A 40 -3.50 -23.52 -8.00
CA LYS A 40 -4.45 -22.90 -7.08
C LYS A 40 -3.80 -22.48 -5.77
N LYS A 41 -3.07 -23.38 -5.11
CA LYS A 41 -2.34 -23.09 -3.86
C LYS A 41 -1.32 -21.96 -4.03
N LYS A 42 -0.62 -21.91 -5.17
CA LYS A 42 0.32 -20.84 -5.50
C LYS A 42 -0.38 -19.49 -5.69
N ALA A 43 -1.54 -19.47 -6.36
CA ALA A 43 -2.33 -18.26 -6.53
C ALA A 43 -2.80 -17.71 -5.17
N GLU A 44 -3.36 -18.56 -4.31
CA GLU A 44 -3.81 -18.18 -2.96
C GLU A 44 -2.65 -17.63 -2.11
N LYS A 45 -1.49 -18.30 -2.12
CA LYS A 45 -0.30 -17.82 -1.40
C LYS A 45 0.20 -16.47 -1.90
N LYS A 46 0.18 -16.23 -3.21
CA LYS A 46 0.59 -14.94 -3.79
C LYS A 46 -0.35 -13.81 -3.37
N VAL A 47 -1.66 -14.06 -3.35
CA VAL A 47 -2.64 -13.06 -2.87
C VAL A 47 -2.38 -12.75 -1.40
N LYS A 48 -2.26 -13.78 -0.55
CA LYS A 48 -2.01 -13.57 0.88
C LYS A 48 -0.72 -12.80 1.14
N LYS A 49 0.38 -13.14 0.44
CA LYS A 49 1.66 -12.44 0.58
C LYS A 49 1.56 -10.97 0.17
N LYS A 50 0.87 -10.66 -0.93
CA LYS A 50 0.71 -9.26 -1.38
C LYS A 50 -0.05 -8.42 -0.35
N VAL A 51 -1.10 -8.97 0.26
CA VAL A 51 -1.86 -8.27 1.31
C VAL A 51 -0.97 -8.00 2.52
N GLU A 52 -0.15 -8.96 2.94
CA GLU A 52 0.76 -8.80 4.08
C GLU A 52 1.89 -7.80 3.78
N ASP A 53 2.50 -7.85 2.59
CA ASP A 53 3.53 -6.89 2.18
C ASP A 53 2.96 -5.46 2.06
N GLU A 54 1.72 -5.27 1.57
CA GLU A 54 1.09 -3.95 1.52
C GLU A 54 0.69 -3.43 2.92
N GLU A 55 0.13 -4.28 3.78
CA GLU A 55 -0.27 -3.89 5.15
C GLU A 55 0.96 -3.49 5.99
N THR A 56 2.08 -4.18 5.83
CA THR A 56 3.32 -3.86 6.54
C THR A 56 3.97 -2.58 6.04
N HIS A 57 3.92 -2.29 4.74
CA HIS A 57 4.44 -1.04 4.19
C HIS A 57 3.62 0.18 4.67
N LEU A 58 2.29 0.07 4.70
CA LEU A 58 1.41 1.15 5.17
C LEU A 58 1.64 1.49 6.65
N LYS A 59 1.81 0.48 7.52
CA LYS A 59 2.06 0.68 8.96
C LYS A 59 3.40 1.34 9.26
N VAL A 60 4.43 1.07 8.46
CA VAL A 60 5.76 1.69 8.63
C VAL A 60 5.75 3.15 8.20
N GLU A 61 5.02 3.47 7.12
CA GLU A 61 4.90 4.83 6.61
C GLU A 61 4.09 5.74 7.56
N GLU A 62 2.98 5.23 8.12
CA GLU A 62 2.16 5.96 9.11
C GLU A 62 2.95 6.29 10.39
N ASN A 63 3.71 5.33 10.92
CA ASN A 63 4.52 5.54 12.14
C ASN A 63 5.67 6.55 11.93
N ALA A 64 6.23 6.61 10.72
CA ALA A 64 7.28 7.56 10.38
C ALA A 64 6.74 8.99 10.30
N ASN A 65 5.52 9.18 9.79
CA ASN A 65 4.90 10.50 9.67
C ASN A 65 4.42 11.06 11.02
N GLU A 66 3.89 10.20 11.90
CA GLU A 66 3.44 10.61 13.25
C GLU A 66 4.60 11.12 14.13
N LYS A 67 5.82 10.57 13.96
CA LYS A 67 7.03 11.03 14.68
C LYS A 67 7.58 12.36 14.16
N LEU A 68 7.30 12.73 12.92
CA LEU A 68 7.74 14.00 12.33
C LEU A 68 6.82 15.16 12.73
N GLU A 69 5.53 14.91 12.92
CA GLU A 69 4.57 15.95 13.34
C GLU A 69 4.81 16.41 14.79
N ASP A 70 5.12 15.49 15.72
CA ASP A 70 5.36 15.81 17.14
C ASP A 70 6.63 16.67 17.36
N GLU A 71 7.67 16.49 16.54
CA GLU A 71 8.92 17.29 16.65
C GLU A 71 8.79 18.71 16.06
N THR A 72 7.80 18.95 15.18
CA THR A 72 7.59 20.28 14.55
C THR A 72 6.77 21.23 15.42
N LEU A 73 5.88 20.71 16.27
CA LEU A 73 5.02 21.53 17.14
C LEU A 73 5.77 22.13 18.36
N LEU A 74 6.88 21.52 18.78
CA LEU A 74 7.67 21.98 19.94
C LEU A 74 8.56 23.22 19.64
N LYS A 75 8.80 23.56 18.37
CA LYS A 75 9.70 24.68 17.99
C LYS A 75 8.99 26.03 17.77
N VAL A 76 7.65 26.09 17.85
CA VAL A 76 6.86 27.33 17.64
C VAL A 76 6.65 28.14 18.93
N GLY A 77 6.92 27.56 20.11
CA GLY A 77 6.58 28.16 21.42
C GLY A 77 7.53 29.22 21.98
N GLU A 78 8.71 29.46 21.39
CA GLU A 78 9.78 30.27 22.02
C GLU A 78 10.07 31.64 21.38
N LYS A 79 9.07 32.30 20.76
CA LYS A 79 9.23 33.71 20.34
C LYS A 79 7.97 34.55 20.55
N ALA A 80 7.62 34.83 21.81
CA ALA A 80 6.74 35.95 22.14
C ALA A 80 6.92 36.43 23.60
N LYS A 81 8.09 37.00 23.94
CA LYS A 81 8.25 37.86 25.12
C LYS A 81 9.20 39.02 24.83
N GLU A 82 8.64 40.12 24.34
CA GLU A 82 9.05 41.54 24.46
C GLU A 82 8.15 42.29 23.45
N LYS A 83 7.32 43.29 23.78
CA LYS A 83 7.45 44.35 24.76
C LYS A 83 6.07 44.81 25.23
N VAL A 84 6.03 45.27 26.47
CA VAL A 84 4.94 45.95 27.15
C VAL A 84 5.19 47.46 27.03
N GLU A 85 4.08 48.22 26.92
CA GLU A 85 3.91 49.67 27.21
C GLU A 85 4.59 50.70 26.30
N ASP A 86 3.77 51.45 25.54
CA ASP A 86 3.63 52.90 25.79
C ASP A 86 2.24 53.40 25.36
N GLU A 87 1.73 54.32 26.16
CA GLU A 87 0.39 54.90 26.14
C GLU A 87 0.33 56.12 25.20
N GLU A 88 -0.84 56.77 25.14
CA GLU A 88 -1.15 58.07 24.49
C GLU A 88 -1.49 58.08 22.98
N THR A 89 -2.76 57.84 22.68
CA THR A 89 -3.53 58.78 21.84
C THR A 89 -3.82 60.05 22.65
N PRO A 90 -4.06 61.27 22.09
CA PRO A 90 -4.66 61.50 20.76
C PRO A 90 -4.14 62.77 20.03
N LEU A 91 -4.40 62.92 18.72
CA LEU A 91 -4.83 64.24 18.20
C LEU A 91 -5.53 64.14 16.84
N LYS A 92 -6.71 64.75 16.81
CA LYS A 92 -7.57 65.00 15.65
C LYS A 92 -6.93 66.02 14.72
N VAL A 93 -7.02 65.81 13.40
CA VAL A 93 -7.33 66.92 12.48
C VAL A 93 -8.20 66.41 11.33
N GLU A 94 -9.08 67.30 10.92
CA GLU A 94 -10.32 67.15 10.18
C GLU A 94 -10.14 67.22 8.64
N PRO A 95 -11.20 67.25 7.81
CA PRO A 95 -11.27 66.59 6.51
C PRO A 95 -10.96 67.53 5.33
N ASP A 96 -10.47 66.95 4.23
CA ASP A 96 -10.50 67.63 2.92
C ASP A 96 -11.54 66.99 2.00
N LYS A 97 -12.62 67.74 1.79
CA LYS A 97 -13.39 67.74 0.54
C LYS A 97 -12.50 68.39 -0.52
N VAL A 98 -12.40 67.81 -1.71
CA VAL A 98 -12.18 68.59 -2.93
C VAL A 98 -12.97 67.95 -4.07
N ASP A 99 -13.64 68.82 -4.80
CA ASP A 99 -14.73 68.66 -5.77
C ASP A 99 -14.47 67.76 -7.00
#